data_AF-A0A836SUJ3-F1
#
_entry.id   AF-A0A836SUJ3-F1
#
_cell.length_a   1.000
_cell.length_b   1.000
_cell.length_c   1.000
_cell.angle_alpha   90.00
_cell.angle_beta   90.00
_cell.angle_gamma   90.00
#
_symmetry.space_group_name_H-M   'P 1'
#
loop_
_entity.id
_entity.type
_entity.pdbx_description
1 polymer ?
#
loop_
_entity_poly.entity_id
_entity_poly.type
_entity_poly.pdbx_seq_one_letter_code
_entity_poly.pdbx_strand_id
1 'polypeptide(L)'
;MLEDTGGPQDKRACAGLDPRGKRSMNQPGNGAIGSIVKQFTGRQAHPAVQFVKYSIAGAVATLVDVLVFYVCAWMIFPALGNDDIAVRLLSLPVRAVSESLRSRNFVIDSIIAFLFSNLTAYLINIVWVFTPGRHRRHVEIALFYAVSVSSIAIGTGVGWMLITVLGMSTTSSYVAKMVAAVMINYVCRKYLVFRG
;
A
#
# COMPACT_ATOMS: atom_id res chain seq x y z
N MET A 1 -5.68 -75.38 -30.84
CA MET A 1 -5.42 -75.78 -32.24
C MET A 1 -6.07 -74.69 -33.10
N LEU A 2 -5.38 -73.65 -33.61
CA LEU A 2 -3.98 -73.41 -33.93
C LEU A 2 -3.62 -71.91 -33.71
N GLU A 3 -2.38 -71.69 -33.27
CA GLU A 3 -1.38 -70.64 -33.57
C GLU A 3 -1.74 -69.13 -33.62
N ASP A 4 -1.25 -68.43 -32.58
CA ASP A 4 -0.18 -67.40 -32.56
C ASP A 4 0.28 -66.72 -33.87
N THR A 5 0.45 -65.38 -33.85
CA THR A 5 1.75 -64.70 -34.09
C THR A 5 1.64 -63.16 -34.06
N GLY A 6 2.37 -62.53 -33.11
CA GLY A 6 3.34 -61.46 -33.36
C GLY A 6 2.91 -60.08 -33.91
N GLY A 7 3.18 -59.01 -33.13
CA GLY A 7 3.04 -57.58 -33.50
C GLY A 7 4.00 -57.09 -34.62
N PRO A 8 4.17 -55.76 -34.83
CA PRO A 8 4.67 -54.84 -33.80
C PRO A 8 4.00 -53.46 -33.73
N GLN A 9 4.32 -52.77 -32.63
CA GLN A 9 3.97 -51.38 -32.32
C GLN A 9 4.62 -50.34 -33.24
N ASP A 10 3.95 -49.18 -33.24
CA ASP A 10 4.51 -47.83 -33.34
C ASP A 10 4.80 -47.26 -34.73
N LYS A 11 4.09 -46.16 -35.01
CA LYS A 11 4.57 -44.87 -35.56
C LYS A 11 3.57 -44.33 -36.57
N ARG A 12 2.78 -43.35 -36.12
CA ARG A 12 2.62 -42.02 -36.75
C ARG A 12 1.46 -41.28 -36.11
N ALA A 13 1.84 -40.39 -35.21
CA ALA A 13 1.28 -39.05 -35.06
C ALA A 13 0.34 -38.65 -36.21
N CYS A 14 -0.97 -38.76 -35.98
CA CYS A 14 -1.94 -37.98 -36.75
C CYS A 14 -1.83 -36.55 -36.27
N ALA A 15 -0.90 -35.85 -36.92
CA ALA A 15 -0.72 -34.42 -36.86
C ALA A 15 -2.07 -33.73 -37.07
N GLY A 16 -2.42 -32.87 -36.11
CA GLY A 16 -3.35 -31.79 -36.36
C GLY A 16 -2.79 -30.93 -37.50
N LEU A 17 -3.46 -30.97 -38.64
CA LEU A 17 -3.25 -30.02 -39.72
C LEU A 17 -4.62 -29.45 -40.09
N ASP A 18 -4.91 -28.29 -39.51
CA ASP A 18 -5.85 -27.34 -40.09
C ASP A 18 -5.33 -26.98 -41.50
N PRO A 19 -6.13 -27.17 -42.57
CA PRO A 19 -5.73 -26.89 -43.95
C PRO A 19 -5.55 -25.39 -44.25
N ARG A 20 -5.82 -24.50 -43.28
CA ARG A 20 -5.51 -23.07 -43.40
C ARG A 20 -4.21 -22.77 -42.66
N GLY A 21 -3.10 -22.86 -43.39
CA GLY A 21 -1.74 -22.46 -42.99
C GLY A 21 -1.57 -20.98 -42.62
N LYS A 22 -2.48 -20.41 -41.83
CA LYS A 22 -2.27 -19.19 -41.07
C LYS A 22 -1.89 -19.60 -39.66
N ARG A 23 -0.57 -19.74 -39.42
CA ARG A 23 -0.06 -19.49 -38.07
C ARG A 23 -0.58 -18.13 -37.68
N SER A 24 -1.52 -18.09 -36.73
CA SER A 24 -1.81 -16.88 -35.99
C SER A 24 -0.55 -16.49 -35.23
N MET A 25 0.37 -15.80 -35.91
CA MET A 25 1.36 -14.92 -35.30
C MET A 25 0.57 -13.79 -34.64
N ASN A 26 -0.06 -14.10 -33.51
CA ASN A 26 -0.67 -13.08 -32.69
C ASN A 26 0.45 -12.39 -31.92
N GLN A 27 0.60 -11.12 -32.24
CA GLN A 27 1.60 -10.19 -31.75
C GLN A 27 1.79 -10.27 -30.23
N PRO A 28 3.02 -10.42 -29.72
CA PRO A 28 3.28 -10.47 -28.27
C PRO A 28 3.11 -9.11 -27.54
N GLY A 29 2.82 -8.02 -28.26
CA GLY A 29 2.75 -6.66 -27.69
C GLY A 29 1.42 -6.30 -27.00
N ASN A 30 0.27 -6.64 -27.60
CA ASN A 30 -1.03 -6.18 -27.10
C ASN A 30 -1.60 -7.02 -25.94
N GLY A 31 -1.21 -8.30 -25.83
CA GLY A 31 -1.66 -9.18 -24.74
C GLY A 31 -0.97 -8.89 -23.40
N ALA A 32 0.29 -8.46 -23.43
CA ALA A 32 1.05 -8.13 -22.23
C ALA A 32 0.54 -6.85 -21.57
N ILE A 33 0.35 -5.78 -22.35
CA ILE A 33 -0.20 -4.51 -21.83
C ILE A 33 -1.64 -4.70 -21.35
N GLY A 34 -2.47 -5.41 -22.12
CA GLY A 34 -3.84 -5.74 -21.71
C GLY A 34 -3.92 -6.55 -20.42
N SER A 35 -3.00 -7.50 -20.20
CA SER A 35 -2.96 -8.29 -18.96
C SER A 35 -2.46 -7.48 -17.76
N ILE A 36 -1.47 -6.59 -17.94
CA ILE A 36 -1.00 -5.66 -16.90
C ILE A 36 -2.12 -4.69 -16.49
N VAL A 37 -2.82 -4.09 -17.45
CA VAL A 37 -3.94 -3.18 -17.20
C VAL A 37 -5.07 -3.90 -16.46
N LYS A 38 -5.37 -5.16 -16.83
CA LYS A 38 -6.37 -6.00 -16.14
C LYS A 38 -5.95 -6.36 -14.71
N GLN A 39 -4.66 -6.59 -14.45
CA GLN A 39 -4.15 -6.79 -13.09
C GLN A 39 -4.18 -5.51 -12.25
N PHE A 40 -3.93 -4.34 -12.85
CA PHE A 40 -4.01 -3.06 -12.17
C PHE A 40 -5.44 -2.60 -11.87
N THR A 41 -6.41 -3.02 -12.68
CA THR A 41 -7.84 -2.74 -12.46
C THR A 41 -8.55 -3.81 -11.61
N GLY A 42 -8.10 -5.07 -11.67
CA GLY A 42 -8.66 -6.18 -10.90
C GLY A 42 -8.13 -6.30 -9.47
N ARG A 43 -8.93 -6.83 -8.55
CA ARG A 43 -8.52 -7.10 -7.14
C ARG A 43 -7.65 -8.36 -6.98
N GLN A 44 -7.76 -9.29 -7.93
CA GLN A 44 -6.95 -10.51 -7.99
C GLN A 44 -5.66 -10.26 -8.78
N ALA A 45 -4.71 -9.59 -8.16
CA ALA A 45 -3.41 -9.29 -8.76
C ALA A 45 -2.29 -10.06 -8.04
N HIS A 46 -1.19 -10.32 -8.74
CA HIS A 46 0.01 -10.92 -8.14
C HIS A 46 0.46 -10.09 -6.92
N PRO A 47 1.04 -10.70 -5.85
CA PRO A 47 1.44 -9.98 -4.64
C PRO A 47 2.27 -8.71 -4.88
N ALA A 48 3.13 -8.71 -5.90
CA ALA A 48 3.91 -7.52 -6.27
C ALA A 48 3.02 -6.36 -6.75
N VAL A 49 2.01 -6.64 -7.58
CA VAL A 49 1.07 -5.61 -8.08
C VAL A 49 0.19 -5.10 -6.95
N GLN A 50 -0.25 -5.97 -6.04
CA GLN A 50 -0.97 -5.57 -4.83
C GLN A 50 -0.12 -4.63 -3.95
N PHE A 51 1.16 -4.95 -3.77
CA PHE A 51 2.08 -4.07 -3.03
C PHE A 51 2.26 -2.69 -3.69
N VAL A 52 2.31 -2.63 -5.02
CA VAL A 52 2.36 -1.35 -5.74
C VAL A 52 1.08 -0.54 -5.53
N LYS A 53 -0.10 -1.14 -5.70
CA LYS A 53 -1.38 -0.46 -5.42
C LYS A 53 -1.48 0.01 -3.97
N TYR A 54 -1.05 -0.84 -3.06
CA TYR A 54 -0.98 -0.54 -1.63
C TYR A 54 -0.09 0.66 -1.34
N SER A 55 1.09 0.72 -1.98
CA SER A 55 2.02 1.84 -1.83
C SER A 55 1.45 3.14 -2.40
N ILE A 56 0.75 3.08 -3.54
CA ILE A 56 0.03 4.23 -4.12
C ILE A 56 -1.08 4.70 -3.17
N ALA A 57 -1.87 3.78 -2.61
CA ALA A 57 -2.89 4.11 -1.62
C ALA A 57 -2.29 4.79 -0.38
N GLY A 58 -1.12 4.32 0.06
CA GLY A 58 -0.34 4.95 1.13
C GLY A 58 0.10 6.37 0.79
N ALA A 59 0.61 6.61 -0.43
CA ALA A 59 1.00 7.95 -0.87
C ALA A 59 -0.18 8.93 -0.89
N VAL A 60 -1.34 8.50 -1.39
CA VAL A 60 -2.58 9.30 -1.35
C VAL A 60 -2.99 9.60 0.09
N ALA A 61 -2.92 8.60 0.98
CA ALA A 61 -3.22 8.80 2.39
C ALA A 61 -2.27 9.81 3.06
N THR A 62 -0.97 9.76 2.75
CA THR A 62 0.00 10.76 3.23
C THR A 62 -0.32 12.17 2.74
N LEU A 63 -0.77 12.32 1.49
CA LEU A 63 -1.22 13.62 0.99
C LEU A 63 -2.44 14.13 1.78
N VAL A 64 -3.42 13.25 2.05
CA VAL A 64 -4.56 13.60 2.89
C VAL A 64 -4.13 13.96 4.31
N ASP A 65 -3.19 13.23 4.89
CA ASP A 65 -2.63 13.52 6.22
C ASP A 65 -2.07 14.94 6.28
N VAL A 66 -1.17 15.27 5.34
CA VAL A 66 -0.56 16.61 5.23
C VAL A 66 -1.63 17.69 5.07
N LEU A 67 -2.60 17.49 4.16
CA LEU A 67 -3.65 18.47 3.92
C LEU A 67 -4.54 18.68 5.15
N VAL A 68 -5.01 17.60 5.78
CA VAL A 68 -5.86 17.69 6.98
C VAL A 68 -5.08 18.34 8.12
N PHE A 69 -3.82 17.96 8.33
CA PHE A 69 -2.97 18.58 9.33
C PHE A 69 -2.86 20.09 9.13
N TYR A 70 -2.45 20.55 7.94
CA TYR A 70 -2.26 21.99 7.69
C TYR A 70 -3.58 22.78 7.74
N VAL A 71 -4.71 22.21 7.31
CA VAL A 71 -6.02 22.84 7.44
C VAL A 71 -6.43 22.97 8.90
N CYS A 72 -6.28 21.91 9.70
CA CYS A 72 -6.60 21.94 11.13
C CYS A 72 -5.68 22.90 11.90
N ALA A 73 -4.37 22.83 11.64
CA ALA A 73 -3.34 23.67 12.25
C ALA A 73 -3.47 25.16 11.88
N TRP A 74 -4.16 25.48 10.78
CA TRP A 74 -4.47 26.85 10.39
C TRP A 74 -5.81 27.34 10.94
N MET A 75 -6.86 26.54 10.82
CA MET A 75 -8.25 27.00 11.05
C MET A 75 -8.85 26.59 12.38
N ILE A 76 -8.51 25.41 12.91
CA ILE A 76 -9.20 24.78 14.04
C ILE A 76 -8.37 24.91 15.33
N PHE A 77 -7.15 24.38 15.31
CA PHE A 77 -6.23 24.42 16.43
C PHE A 77 -4.93 25.08 15.99
N PRO A 78 -4.79 26.42 16.08
CA PRO A 78 -3.63 27.13 15.57
C PRO A 78 -2.30 26.54 16.09
N ALA A 79 -1.52 25.95 15.18
CA ALA A 79 -0.23 25.32 15.48
C ALA A 79 0.90 25.77 14.54
N LEU A 80 0.57 26.50 13.46
CA LEU A 80 1.55 27.04 12.52
C LEU A 80 2.30 28.25 13.11
N GLY A 81 3.56 28.42 12.69
CA GLY A 81 4.41 29.58 12.93
C GLY A 81 4.81 30.27 11.62
N ASN A 82 5.32 31.49 11.71
CA ASN A 82 5.73 32.27 10.54
C ASN A 82 6.94 31.67 9.79
N ASP A 83 7.67 30.76 10.43
CA ASP A 83 8.83 30.09 9.86
C ASP A 83 8.49 28.83 9.07
N ASP A 84 7.24 28.36 9.14
CA ASP A 84 6.81 27.16 8.44
C ASP A 84 6.77 27.37 6.92
N ILE A 85 7.25 26.37 6.18
CA ILE A 85 7.37 26.42 4.72
C ILE A 85 6.02 26.70 4.06
N ALA A 86 4.95 26.04 4.53
CA ALA A 86 3.61 26.24 3.97
C ALA A 86 3.11 27.67 4.15
N VAL A 87 3.41 28.29 5.30
CA VAL A 87 3.04 29.68 5.61
C VAL A 87 3.80 30.64 4.69
N ARG A 88 5.11 30.43 4.54
CA ARG A 88 5.96 31.28 3.68
C ARG A 88 5.58 31.16 2.20
N LEU A 89 5.27 29.96 1.73
CA LEU A 89 4.91 29.70 0.33
C LEU A 89 3.54 30.27 -0.03
N LEU A 90 2.56 30.18 0.88
CA LEU A 90 1.17 30.59 0.64
C LEU A 90 0.81 31.95 1.26
N SER A 91 1.77 32.60 1.93
CA SER A 91 1.57 33.89 2.64
C SER A 91 0.36 33.87 3.57
N LEU A 92 0.19 32.78 4.33
CA LEU A 92 -0.99 32.60 5.17
C LEU A 92 -0.93 33.50 6.41
N PRO A 93 -2.06 34.09 6.84
CA PRO A 93 -2.12 34.78 8.12
C PRO A 93 -2.04 33.75 9.25
N VAL A 94 -1.03 33.88 10.10
CA VAL A 94 -0.80 32.98 11.24
C VAL A 94 -1.09 33.70 12.55
N ARG A 95 -1.80 33.01 13.43
CA ARG A 95 -2.04 33.48 14.79
C ARG A 95 -0.87 33.11 15.68
N ALA A 96 -0.21 34.11 16.27
CA ALA A 96 0.82 33.86 17.28
C ALA A 96 0.18 33.16 18.51
N VAL A 97 0.74 32.02 18.87
CA VAL A 97 0.37 31.23 20.05
C VAL A 97 1.62 30.90 20.85
N SER A 98 1.48 30.69 22.16
CA SER A 98 2.61 30.25 23.00
C SER A 98 3.12 28.89 22.54
N GLU A 99 4.41 28.61 22.78
CA GLU A 99 5.04 27.35 22.36
C GLU A 99 4.37 26.12 23.00
N SER A 100 3.97 26.22 24.27
CA SER A 100 3.26 25.15 24.97
C SER A 100 1.90 24.84 24.35
N LEU A 101 1.15 25.87 23.96
CA LEU A 101 -0.13 25.69 23.28
C LEU A 101 0.06 25.16 21.86
N ARG A 102 1.06 25.66 21.14
CA ARG A 102 1.42 25.20 19.80
C ARG A 102 1.75 23.71 19.78
N SER A 103 2.58 23.25 20.72
CA SER A 103 2.95 21.84 20.85
C SER A 103 1.74 20.94 21.15
N ARG A 104 0.84 21.38 22.04
CA ARG A 104 -0.40 20.63 22.32
C ARG A 104 -1.32 20.57 21.10
N ASN A 105 -1.53 21.68 20.40
CA ASN A 105 -2.35 21.73 19.20
C ASN A 105 -1.76 20.86 18.10
N PHE A 106 -0.44 20.90 17.88
CA PHE A 106 0.27 20.03 16.94
C PHE A 106 -0.05 18.54 17.17
N VAL A 107 -0.03 18.09 18.43
CA VAL A 107 -0.36 16.69 18.75
C VAL A 107 -1.82 16.37 18.43
N ILE A 108 -2.75 17.27 18.77
CA ILE A 108 -4.18 17.09 18.47
C ILE A 108 -4.41 17.04 16.96
N ASP A 109 -3.84 17.99 16.20
CA ASP A 109 -3.95 18.04 14.74
C ASP A 109 -3.35 16.79 14.08
N SER A 110 -2.20 16.33 14.59
CA SER A 110 -1.56 15.10 14.11
C SER A 110 -2.43 13.87 14.32
N ILE A 111 -3.12 13.77 15.47
CA ILE A 111 -4.07 12.67 15.74
C ILE A 111 -5.25 12.75 14.77
N ILE A 112 -5.82 13.93 14.56
CA ILE A 112 -6.93 14.13 13.62
C ILE A 112 -6.51 13.75 12.20
N ALA A 113 -5.38 14.27 11.73
CA ALA A 113 -4.82 13.95 10.41
C ALA A 113 -4.60 12.44 10.24
N PHE A 114 -4.00 11.79 11.24
CA PHE A 114 -3.77 10.36 11.24
C PHE A 114 -5.07 9.55 11.10
N LEU A 115 -6.16 9.97 11.75
CA LEU A 115 -7.47 9.32 11.61
C LEU A 115 -8.02 9.47 10.18
N PHE A 116 -8.09 10.68 9.63
CA PHE A 116 -8.62 10.89 8.28
C PHE A 116 -7.76 10.22 7.20
N SER A 117 -6.45 10.26 7.35
CA SER A 117 -5.49 9.57 6.48
C SER A 117 -5.69 8.06 6.51
N ASN A 118 -5.76 7.45 7.70
CA ASN A 118 -5.96 6.00 7.81
C ASN A 118 -7.34 5.55 7.32
N LEU A 119 -8.38 6.36 7.53
CA LEU A 119 -9.69 6.09 6.95
C LEU A 119 -9.62 6.12 5.41
N THR A 120 -8.95 7.12 4.83
CA THR A 120 -8.75 7.20 3.37
C THR A 120 -7.99 5.98 2.86
N ALA A 121 -6.89 5.61 3.53
CA ALA A 121 -6.13 4.41 3.19
C ALA A 121 -7.02 3.16 3.26
N TYR A 122 -7.83 3.00 4.31
CA TYR A 122 -8.76 1.89 4.44
C TYR A 122 -9.75 1.85 3.27
N LEU A 123 -10.39 2.97 2.92
CA LEU A 123 -11.35 3.05 1.83
C LEU A 123 -10.73 2.66 0.49
N ILE A 124 -9.54 3.18 0.16
CA ILE A 124 -8.83 2.80 -1.06
C ILE A 124 -8.46 1.32 -1.03
N ASN A 125 -8.03 0.81 0.13
CA ASN A 125 -7.65 -0.59 0.28
C ASN A 125 -8.82 -1.55 0.06
N ILE A 126 -10.00 -1.28 0.60
CA ILE A 126 -11.18 -2.14 0.39
C ILE A 126 -11.76 -2.02 -1.02
N VAL A 127 -11.67 -0.83 -1.63
CA VAL A 127 -12.24 -0.59 -2.96
C VAL A 127 -11.32 -1.13 -4.06
N TRP A 128 -10.00 -0.99 -3.93
CA TRP A 128 -9.07 -1.19 -5.04
C TRP A 128 -7.97 -2.23 -4.79
N VAL A 129 -7.45 -2.33 -3.56
CA VAL A 129 -6.24 -3.13 -3.28
C VAL A 129 -6.58 -4.58 -2.90
N PHE A 130 -7.47 -4.75 -1.92
CA PHE A 130 -7.77 -6.03 -1.28
C PHE A 130 -9.24 -6.42 -1.44
N THR A 131 -9.53 -7.70 -1.14
CA THR A 131 -10.90 -8.21 -1.11
C THR A 131 -11.46 -8.13 0.31
N PRO A 132 -12.52 -7.33 0.57
CA PRO A 132 -13.14 -7.23 1.89
C PRO A 132 -13.94 -8.49 2.24
N GLY A 133 -14.33 -8.62 3.51
CA GLY A 133 -15.26 -9.66 3.96
C GLY A 133 -14.61 -10.78 4.80
N ARG A 134 -13.39 -10.58 5.30
CA ARG A 134 -12.83 -11.47 6.34
C ARG A 134 -13.56 -11.26 7.67
N HIS A 135 -13.87 -10.02 8.01
CA HIS A 135 -14.58 -9.63 9.23
C HIS A 135 -15.75 -8.68 8.91
N ARG A 136 -16.54 -8.32 9.93
CA ARG A 136 -17.53 -7.23 9.82
C ARG A 136 -16.80 -5.90 9.62
N ARG A 137 -17.39 -4.94 8.88
CA ARG A 137 -16.72 -3.67 8.51
C ARG A 137 -16.08 -2.92 9.68
N HIS A 138 -16.78 -2.81 10.82
CA HIS A 138 -16.24 -2.12 12.00
C HIS A 138 -15.00 -2.81 12.58
N VAL A 139 -14.95 -4.15 12.50
CA VAL A 139 -13.80 -4.95 12.95
C VAL A 139 -12.63 -4.79 11.97
N GLU A 140 -12.90 -4.74 10.66
CA GLU A 140 -11.86 -4.45 9.67
C GLU A 140 -11.24 -3.06 9.90
N ILE A 141 -12.07 -2.04 10.15
CA ILE A 141 -11.61 -0.69 10.48
C ILE A 141 -10.77 -0.72 11.77
N ALA A 142 -11.28 -1.32 12.85
CA ALA A 142 -10.56 -1.40 14.13
C ALA A 142 -9.20 -2.11 13.99
N LEU A 143 -9.15 -3.25 13.29
CA LEU A 143 -7.90 -3.96 13.01
C LEU A 143 -6.96 -3.15 12.12
N PHE A 144 -7.49 -2.42 11.14
CA PHE A 144 -6.68 -1.56 10.27
C PHE A 144 -5.96 -0.47 11.09
N TYR A 145 -6.68 0.19 12.00
CA TYR A 145 -6.08 1.16 12.92
C TYR A 145 -5.09 0.53 13.89
N ALA A 146 -5.45 -0.60 14.50
CA ALA A 146 -4.58 -1.31 15.43
C ALA A 146 -3.24 -1.68 14.77
N VAL A 147 -3.30 -2.28 13.57
CA VAL A 147 -2.11 -2.61 12.77
C VAL A 147 -1.29 -1.36 12.45
N SER A 148 -1.93 -0.24 12.15
CA SER A 148 -1.24 1.01 11.81
C SER A 148 -0.47 1.57 13.00
N VAL A 149 -1.10 1.63 14.18
CA VAL A 149 -0.44 2.06 15.42
C VAL A 149 0.69 1.12 15.80
N SER A 150 0.46 -0.20 15.76
CA SER A 150 1.50 -1.19 16.05
C SER A 150 2.68 -1.09 15.08
N SER A 151 2.42 -0.87 13.79
CA SER A 151 3.47 -0.71 12.77
C SER A 151 4.33 0.53 13.03
N ILE A 152 3.72 1.64 13.47
CA ILE A 152 4.46 2.85 13.85
C ILE A 152 5.35 2.58 15.07
N ALA A 153 4.81 1.90 16.10
CA ALA A 153 5.55 1.57 17.31
C ALA A 153 6.75 0.65 16.99
N ILE A 154 6.51 -0.44 16.26
CA ILE A 154 7.55 -1.39 15.87
C ILE A 154 8.58 -0.73 14.95
N GLY A 155 8.14 0.01 13.93
CA GLY A 155 9.05 0.73 13.03
C GLY A 155 9.92 1.73 13.78
N THR A 156 9.36 2.47 14.74
CA THR A 156 10.11 3.39 15.59
C THR A 156 11.13 2.64 16.45
N GLY A 157 10.77 1.48 17.01
CA GLY A 157 11.69 0.60 17.72
C GLY A 157 12.86 0.12 16.85
N VAL A 158 12.59 -0.26 15.59
CA VAL A 158 13.63 -0.59 14.61
C VAL A 158 14.56 0.60 14.38
N GLY A 159 14.01 1.78 14.07
CA GLY A 159 14.80 3.00 13.87
C GLY A 159 15.67 3.34 15.08
N TRP A 160 15.13 3.21 16.29
CA TRP A 160 15.86 3.42 17.54
C TRP A 160 17.02 2.43 17.70
N MET A 161 16.76 1.13 17.51
CA MET A 161 17.77 0.06 17.63
C MET A 161 18.93 0.26 16.62
N LEU A 162 18.61 0.68 15.41
CA LEU A 162 19.59 0.94 14.36
C LEU A 162 20.54 2.09 14.74
N ILE A 163 20.03 3.12 15.41
CA ILE A 163 20.85 4.24 15.91
C ILE A 163 21.68 3.80 17.12
N THR A 164 21.04 3.15 18.11
CA THR A 164 21.68 2.89 19.41
C THR A 164 22.62 1.68 19.41
N VAL A 165 22.31 0.65 18.63
CA VAL A 165 23.09 -0.61 18.61
C VAL A 165 24.06 -0.65 17.44
N LEU A 166 23.65 -0.17 16.26
CA LEU A 166 24.46 -0.24 15.04
C LEU A 166 25.18 1.07 14.69
N GLY A 167 24.92 2.16 15.43
CA GLY A 167 25.54 3.47 15.20
C GLY A 167 25.19 4.08 13.84
N MET A 168 24.07 3.68 13.23
CA MET A 168 23.69 4.18 11.91
C MET A 168 23.23 5.64 11.95
N SER A 169 23.40 6.33 10.82
CA SER A 169 22.88 7.68 10.64
C SER A 169 21.38 7.78 10.90
N THR A 170 20.93 8.94 11.38
CA THR A 170 19.50 9.20 11.60
C THR A 170 18.70 9.06 10.30
N THR A 171 19.25 9.49 9.16
CA THR A 171 18.59 9.40 7.85
C THR A 171 18.37 7.96 7.42
N SER A 172 19.41 7.11 7.48
CA SER A 172 19.26 5.69 7.12
C SER A 172 18.31 4.95 8.05
N SER A 173 18.37 5.24 9.35
CA SER A 173 17.45 4.67 10.35
C SER A 173 16.00 5.15 10.14
N TYR A 174 15.81 6.40 9.71
CA TYR A 174 14.50 6.95 9.36
C TYR A 174 13.90 6.24 8.14
N VAL A 175 14.69 6.01 7.09
CA VAL A 175 14.25 5.27 5.91
C VAL A 175 13.92 3.82 6.30
N ALA A 176 14.78 3.17 7.09
CA ALA A 176 14.56 1.80 7.53
C ALA A 176 13.26 1.65 8.35
N LYS A 177 12.98 2.57 9.29
CA LYS A 177 11.70 2.53 10.02
C LYS A 177 10.49 2.68 9.11
N MET A 178 10.57 3.53 8.07
CA MET A 178 9.47 3.73 7.13
C MET A 178 9.20 2.46 6.33
N VAL A 179 10.25 1.84 5.80
CA VAL A 179 10.16 0.56 5.06
C VAL A 179 9.58 -0.53 5.97
N ALA A 180 10.07 -0.66 7.20
CA ALA A 180 9.57 -1.63 8.16
C ALA A 180 8.08 -1.43 8.43
N ALA A 181 7.64 -0.19 8.73
CA ALA A 181 6.25 0.12 8.99
C ALA A 181 5.34 -0.15 7.78
N VAL A 182 5.77 0.18 6.56
CA VAL A 182 5.01 -0.10 5.33
C VAL A 182 4.86 -1.60 5.12
N MET A 183 5.94 -2.37 5.31
CA MET A 183 5.94 -3.83 5.13
C MET A 183 5.04 -4.53 6.16
N ILE A 184 5.14 -4.17 7.44
CA ILE A 184 4.27 -4.72 8.50
C ILE A 184 2.83 -4.43 8.16
N ASN A 185 2.50 -3.17 7.82
CA ASN A 185 1.14 -2.81 7.46
C ASN A 185 0.63 -3.63 6.26
N TYR A 186 1.44 -3.77 5.20
CA TYR A 186 1.04 -4.55 4.02
C TYR A 186 0.74 -6.01 4.37
N VAL A 187 1.67 -6.68 5.07
CA VAL A 187 1.55 -8.10 5.44
C VAL A 187 0.37 -8.32 6.38
N CYS A 188 0.25 -7.53 7.45
CA CYS A 188 -0.85 -7.64 8.40
C CYS A 188 -2.20 -7.31 7.75
N ARG A 189 -2.29 -6.29 6.89
CA ARG A 189 -3.55 -5.96 6.20
C ARG A 189 -3.95 -7.07 5.24
N LYS A 190 -3.00 -7.66 4.52
CA LYS A 190 -3.26 -8.76 3.61
C LYS A 190 -3.77 -10.02 4.33
N TYR A 191 -3.12 -10.44 5.42
CA TYR A 191 -3.41 -11.74 6.05
C TYR A 191 -4.32 -11.67 7.28
N LEU A 192 -4.25 -10.59 8.06
CA LEU A 192 -5.03 -10.42 9.28
C LEU A 192 -6.32 -9.63 9.03
N VAL A 193 -6.28 -8.55 8.24
CA VAL A 193 -7.44 -7.66 8.06
C VAL A 193 -8.37 -8.17 6.96
N PHE A 194 -7.83 -8.46 5.77
CA PHE A 194 -8.60 -8.78 4.56
C PHE A 194 -8.46 -10.25 4.13
N ARG A 195 -9.23 -10.64 3.11
CA ARG A 195 -9.03 -11.92 2.41
C ARG A 195 -7.99 -11.69 1.31
N GLY A 196 -6.73 -11.79 1.69
CA GLY A 196 -5.56 -11.66 0.82
C GLY A 196 -5.24 -12.90 0.01
#